data_AF-A0A6H1Z979-F1
#
_entry.id   AF-A0A6H1Z979-F1
#
_cell.length_a   1.000
_cell.length_b   1.000
_cell.length_c   1.000
_cell.angle_alpha   90.00
_cell.angle_beta   90.00
_cell.angle_gamma   90.00
#
_symmetry.space_group_name_H-M   'P 1'
#
loop_
_entity.id
_entity.type
_entity.pdbx_description
1 polymer ?
#
loop_
_entity_poly.entity_id
_entity_poly.type
_entity_poly.pdbx_seq_one_letter_code
_entity_poly.pdbx_strand_id
1 'polypeptide(L)' 'MKVIVTSLTNEELERRDYRDIMIIEIDGKKVFSVCDGEPEDSNLSRDFNDCWKIPTLIQMAHKAGADGEPLYIENVEVDE' A
#
# COMPACT_ATOMS: atom_id res chain seq x y z
N MET A 1 -11.93 4.46 10.98
CA MET A 1 -11.06 4.30 9.82
C MET A 1 -10.43 2.93 9.85
N LYS A 2 -10.84 2.03 8.96
CA LYS A 2 -10.22 0.72 8.79
C LYS A 2 -9.21 0.79 7.64
N VAL A 3 -7.95 0.50 7.93
CA VAL A 3 -6.85 0.46 6.96
C VAL A 3 -6.40 -0.98 6.80
N ILE A 4 -6.35 -1.46 5.56
CA ILE A 4 -5.77 -2.75 5.20
C ILE A 4 -4.53 -2.48 4.37
N VAL A 5 -3.41 -3.03 4.81
CA VAL A 5 -2.14 -3.01 4.10
C VAL A 5 -1.90 -4.41 3.58
N THR A 6 -1.79 -4.54 2.25
CA THR A 6 -1.53 -5.83 1.60
C THR A 6 -0.12 -5.84 1.05
N SER A 7 0.62 -6.90 1.35
CA SER A 7 1.95 -7.23 0.81
C SER A 7 1.99 -8.68 0.34
N LEU A 8 3.03 -9.06 -0.41
CA LEU A 8 3.23 -10.45 -0.79
C LEU A 8 3.80 -11.27 0.37
N THR A 9 3.52 -12.57 0.39
CA THR A 9 4.22 -13.52 1.26
C THR A 9 5.69 -13.66 0.85
N ASN A 10 6.56 -14.09 1.79
CA ASN A 10 7.97 -14.33 1.49
C ASN A 10 8.19 -15.37 0.37
N GLU A 11 7.37 -16.42 0.34
CA GLU A 11 7.44 -17.43 -0.72
C GLU A 11 7.17 -16.81 -2.10
N GLU A 12 6.20 -15.89 -2.17
CA GLU A 12 5.83 -15.21 -3.39
C GLU A 12 6.87 -14.15 -3.81
N LEU A 13 7.48 -13.46 -2.84
CA LEU A 13 8.64 -12.59 -3.09
C LEU A 13 9.79 -13.38 -3.70
N GLU A 14 10.17 -14.53 -3.12
CA GLU A 14 11.22 -15.39 -3.66
C GLU A 14 10.90 -15.86 -5.09
N ARG A 15 9.65 -16.23 -5.36
CA ARG A 15 9.19 -16.60 -6.70
C ARG A 15 9.29 -15.45 -7.70
N ARG A 16 9.12 -14.20 -7.25
CA ARG A 16 9.13 -12.99 -8.09
C ARG A 16 10.48 -12.30 -8.19
N ASP A 17 11.56 -12.92 -7.73
CA ASP A 17 12.89 -12.29 -7.65
C ASP A 17 12.85 -11.04 -6.75
N TYR A 18 12.18 -11.17 -5.61
CA TYR A 18 11.94 -10.16 -4.58
C TYR A 18 11.16 -8.91 -5.02
N ARG A 19 10.45 -8.97 -6.14
CA ARG A 19 9.54 -7.90 -6.55
C ARG A 19 8.29 -7.90 -5.68
N ASP A 20 8.09 -6.81 -4.96
CA ASP A 20 6.97 -6.64 -4.03
C ASP A 20 5.84 -5.79 -4.61
N ILE A 21 4.67 -5.88 -3.99
CA ILE A 21 3.55 -4.97 -4.17
C ILE A 21 3.03 -4.53 -2.80
N MET A 22 2.84 -3.22 -2.64
CA MET A 22 2.13 -2.65 -1.50
C MET A 22 0.82 -2.04 -1.98
N ILE A 23 -0.27 -2.49 -1.38
CA ILE A 23 -1.61 -1.90 -1.57
C ILE A 23 -2.11 -1.40 -0.21
N ILE A 24 -2.67 -0.19 -0.20
CA ILE A 24 -3.39 0.33 0.96
C ILE A 24 -4.86 0.54 0.58
N GLU A 25 -5.73 -0.05 1.37
CA GLU A 25 -7.18 0.17 1.32
C GLU A 25 -7.65 0.89 2.57
N ILE A 26 -8.51 1.90 2.39
CA ILE A 26 -9.18 2.61 3.47
C ILE A 26 -10.68 2.38 3.32
N ASP A 27 -11.30 1.81 4.35
CA ASP A 27 -12.74 1.51 4.41
C ASP A 27 -13.24 0.74 3.16
N GLY A 28 -12.43 -0.22 2.69
CA GLY A 28 -12.73 -1.08 1.53
C GLY A 28 -12.45 -0.45 0.17
N LYS A 29 -11.79 0.72 0.11
CA LYS A 29 -11.37 1.35 -1.14
C LYS A 29 -9.86 1.38 -1.27
N LYS A 30 -9.33 0.80 -2.34
CA LYS A 30 -7.93 0.96 -2.74
C LYS A 30 -7.60 2.42 -3.01
N VAL A 31 -6.69 2.97 -2.21
CA VAL A 31 -6.27 4.38 -2.29
C VAL A 31 -4.82 4.54 -2.74
N PHE A 32 -4.00 3.52 -2.52
CA PHE A 32 -2.57 3.53 -2.82
C PHE A 32 -2.15 2.17 -3.37
N SER A 33 -1.28 2.18 -4.38
CA SER A 33 -0.67 0.99 -4.97
C SER A 33 0.72 1.34 -5.49
N VAL A 34 1.71 0.57 -5.10
CA VAL A 34 3.03 0.57 -5.72
C VAL A 34 3.47 -0.89 -5.87
N CYS A 35 4.13 -1.23 -6.97
CA CYS A 35 4.79 -2.52 -7.15
C CYS A 35 6.19 -2.29 -7.69
N ASP A 36 7.10 -3.23 -7.56
CA ASP A 36 8.38 -3.12 -8.26
C ASP A 36 8.19 -3.20 -9.78
N GLY A 37 8.99 -2.42 -10.53
CA GLY A 37 9.02 -2.44 -12.00
C GLY A 37 9.63 -3.73 -12.56
N GLU A 38 9.77 -3.80 -13.88
CA GLU A 38 10.61 -4.85 -14.49
C GLU A 38 12.06 -4.71 -14.02
N PRO A 39 12.86 -5.79 -13.95
CA PRO A 39 14.24 -5.75 -13.47
C PRO A 39 15.13 -4.70 -14.16
N GLU A 40 14.85 -4.36 -15.43
CA GLU A 40 15.58 -3.31 -16.17
C GLU A 40 15.11 -1.88 -15.83
N ASP A 41 13.94 -1.74 -15.20
CA ASP A 41 13.38 -0.49 -14.69
C ASP A 41 13.59 -0.49 -13.15
N SER A 42 14.75 0.00 -12.67
CA SER A 42 15.07 0.18 -11.22
C SER A 42 14.21 1.27 -10.54
N ASN A 43 12.91 1.21 -10.74
CA ASN A 43 11.92 2.18 -10.33
C ASN A 43 10.84 1.33 -9.63
N LEU A 44 10.50 1.62 -8.36
CA LEU A 44 9.33 1.08 -7.62
C LEU A 44 8.00 1.38 -8.37
N SER A 45 7.81 0.72 -9.51
CA SER A 45 6.72 0.81 -10.49
C SER A 45 7.09 1.71 -11.68
N ARG A 46 6.53 1.38 -12.85
CA ARG A 46 6.45 2.34 -13.97
C ARG A 46 5.56 3.54 -13.64
N ASP A 47 4.67 3.38 -12.66
CA ASP A 47 3.72 4.38 -12.23
C ASP A 47 3.81 4.64 -10.72
N PHE A 48 4.61 5.65 -10.35
CA PHE A 48 4.71 6.20 -9.00
C PHE A 48 3.64 7.26 -8.70
N ASN A 49 2.60 7.39 -9.52
CA ASN A 49 1.63 8.47 -9.35
C ASN A 49 0.95 8.42 -7.97
N ASP A 50 0.84 7.24 -7.38
CA ASP A 50 0.25 7.05 -6.06
C ASP A 50 1.10 7.65 -4.93
N CYS A 51 2.42 7.85 -5.11
CA CYS A 51 3.25 8.59 -4.15
C CYS A 51 2.79 10.04 -3.96
N TRP A 52 2.19 10.66 -4.98
CA TRP A 52 1.60 12.00 -4.85
C TRP A 52 0.36 12.03 -3.98
N LYS A 53 -0.23 10.87 -3.65
CA LYS A 53 -1.36 10.75 -2.73
C LYS A 53 -0.92 10.72 -1.27
N ILE A 54 0.37 10.53 -0.96
CA ILE A 54 0.88 10.45 0.42
C ILE A 54 0.45 11.66 1.26
N PRO A 55 0.60 12.92 0.80
CA PRO A 55 0.11 14.07 1.57
C PRO A 55 -1.39 14.02 1.87
N THR A 56 -2.21 13.58 0.91
CA THR A 56 -3.66 13.42 1.08
C THR A 56 -3.97 12.33 2.10
N LEU A 57 -3.26 11.19 2.08
CA LEU A 57 -3.43 10.11 3.06
C LEU A 57 -3.09 10.59 4.48
N ILE A 58 -2.02 11.38 4.64
CA ILE A 58 -1.65 11.98 5.93
C ILE A 58 -2.74 12.94 6.42
N GLN A 59 -3.30 13.78 5.53
CA GLN A 59 -4.39 14.69 5.88
C GLN A 59 -5.66 13.93 6.30
N MET A 60 -5.97 12.81 5.63
CA MET A 60 -7.10 11.94 6.01
C MET A 60 -6.90 11.35 7.41
N ALA A 61 -5.72 10.77 7.70
CA ALA A 61 -5.41 10.22 9.01
C ALA A 61 -5.47 11.29 10.12
N HIS A 62 -4.93 12.49 9.85
CA HIS A 62 -5.01 13.62 10.77
C HIS A 62 -6.46 14.03 11.05
N LYS A 63 -7.30 14.12 10.01
CA LYS A 63 -8.71 14.46 10.15
C LYS A 63 -9.48 13.42 10.96
N ALA A 64 -9.30 12.13 10.67
CA ALA A 64 -9.92 11.04 11.43
C ALA A 64 -9.56 11.13 12.92
N GLY A 65 -8.29 11.40 13.23
CA GLY A 65 -7.82 11.63 14.60
C GLY A 65 -8.45 12.85 15.26
N ALA A 66 -8.56 13.98 14.55
CA ALA A 66 -9.20 15.19 15.05
C ALA A 66 -10.71 15.02 15.30
N ASP A 67 -11.37 14.19 14.49
CA ASP A 67 -12.80 13.88 14.59
C ASP A 67 -13.09 12.79 15.64
N GLY A 68 -12.07 12.24 16.31
CA GLY A 68 -12.19 11.20 17.32
C GLY A 68 -12.55 9.81 16.75
N GLU A 69 -12.31 9.60 15.47
CA GLU A 69 -12.58 8.34 14.79
C GLU A 69 -11.52 7.28 15.16
N PRO A 70 -11.92 6.06 15.54
CA PRO A 70 -10.96 5.00 15.85
C PRO A 70 -10.21 4.54 14.60
N LEU A 71 -8.90 4.33 14.72
CA LEU A 71 -8.03 3.81 13.67
C LEU A 71 -7.73 2.32 13.91
N TYR A 72 -8.00 1.49 12.90
CA TYR A 72 -7.65 0.07 12.89
C TYR A 72 -6.76 -0.20 11.69
N ILE A 73 -5.58 -0.79 11.91
CA ILE A 73 -4.64 -1.15 10.85
C ILE A 73 -4.48 -2.67 10.87
N GLU A 74 -4.68 -3.30 9.72
CA GLU A 74 -4.55 -4.73 9.49
C GLU A 74 -3.51 -4.94 8.38
N ASN A 75 -2.47 -5.74 8.65
CA ASN A 75 -1.49 -6.13 7.63
C ASN A 75 -1.85 -7.54 7.16
N VAL A 76 -1.98 -7.73 5.86
CA VAL A 76 -2.37 -8.98 5.23
C VAL A 76 -1.30 -9.36 4.21
N GLU A 77 -0.78 -10.57 4.32
CA GLU A 77 0.10 -11.15 3.30
C GLU A 77 -0.75 -12.00 2.35
N VAL A 78 -0.47 -11.92 1.04
CA VAL A 78 -1.18 -12.67 0.00
C VAL A 78 -0.22 -13.43 -0.90
N ASP A 79 -0.71 -14.54 -1.46
CA ASP A 79 0.03 -15.40 -2.39
C ASP A 79 -0.16 -14.99 -3.88
N GLU A 80 -0.83 -13.86 -4.15
CA GLU A 80 -1.32 -13.45 -5.49
C GLU A 80 -0.65 -12.20 -6.08
#